data_AF-A0A7W1EYJ9-F1
#
_entry.id   AF-A0A7W1EYJ9-F1
#
_cell.length_a   1.000
_cell.length_b   1.000
_cell.length_c   1.000
_cell.angle_alpha   90.00
_cell.angle_beta   90.00
_cell.angle_gamma   90.00
#
_symmetry.space_group_name_H-M   'P 1'
#
loop_
_entity.id
_entity.type
_entity.pdbx_description
1 polymer ?
#
loop_
_entity_poly.entity_id
_entity_poly.type
_entity_poly.pdbx_seq_one_letter_code
_entity_poly.pdbx_strand_id
1 'polypeptide(L)'
;MKMNTITKTISSLLFLFTGLSYGYSQSLISNAGMDAKCIPTGYGQIIKTESWSNANGGTVDLYDKTKSSKCHKPNAIPENYMGYQPASSSGQNYAGIIAYYDDGANNTADSALNARLGLKDGYKKYSEYLQGEFAEPMIAGKTYQVSFKVSLANKSGRAVSCLGALLTANKVEQKSNSFLTQKPQFISHRVISDTSNWVTMYGAYIAEGGEKFITIGCFKDEMFTAVKTVGPMQMDSRKAYYYIADAAVTPYIAKPDLDAIVFGVDYVELMDLRFELASASIDPKYYNELNEVASWMNKHPEMTYFVAGYTDQTGTDAINDPLSVNRANSVKKYLVSKGVKESNLVTEGFGSSNPIVDKTKSRRNRRVEIYLYSANTVSKS
;
A
#
# COMPACT_ATOMS: atom_id res chain seq x y z
N MET A 1 68.45 -19.75 -29.32
CA MET A 1 67.47 -20.86 -29.33
C MET A 1 67.45 -21.47 -27.94
N LYS A 2 66.27 -21.52 -27.31
CA LYS A 2 65.96 -22.09 -25.97
C LYS A 2 66.53 -21.35 -24.75
N MET A 3 65.67 -20.57 -24.09
CA MET A 3 65.77 -20.33 -22.65
C MET A 3 65.07 -21.49 -21.93
N ASN A 4 65.85 -22.22 -21.13
CA ASN A 4 65.41 -23.28 -20.26
C ASN A 4 64.89 -22.70 -18.93
N THR A 5 63.76 -23.27 -18.53
CA THR A 5 63.13 -23.47 -17.22
C THR A 5 64.00 -23.25 -15.97
N ILE A 6 63.43 -22.63 -14.92
CA ILE A 6 63.37 -23.13 -13.53
C ILE A 6 62.34 -22.29 -12.71
N THR A 7 61.21 -22.96 -12.45
CA THR A 7 60.38 -23.02 -11.23
C THR A 7 60.45 -21.92 -10.16
N LYS A 8 59.30 -21.29 -9.87
CA LYS A 8 58.86 -20.96 -8.50
C LYS A 8 57.33 -21.08 -8.36
N THR A 9 56.98 -21.73 -7.27
CA THR A 9 55.68 -22.24 -6.81
C THR A 9 54.61 -21.16 -6.69
N ILE A 10 53.42 -21.39 -7.25
CA ILE A 10 52.20 -20.67 -6.90
C ILE A 10 51.23 -21.69 -6.32
N SER A 11 51.03 -21.61 -5.01
CA SER A 11 50.03 -22.39 -4.29
C SER A 11 48.64 -22.05 -4.81
N SER A 12 47.91 -23.09 -5.21
CA SER A 12 46.53 -23.05 -5.65
C SER A 12 45.63 -22.54 -4.52
N LEU A 13 45.15 -21.29 -4.62
CA LEU A 13 43.99 -20.83 -3.84
C LEU A 13 42.74 -21.10 -4.68
N LEU A 14 42.12 -22.25 -4.41
CA LEU A 14 40.84 -22.64 -4.99
C LEU A 14 39.75 -21.72 -4.41
N PHE A 15 39.44 -20.62 -5.10
CA PHE A 15 38.23 -19.85 -4.80
C PHE A 15 37.03 -20.72 -5.18
N LEU A 16 36.42 -21.37 -4.20
CA LEU A 16 35.03 -21.81 -4.31
C LEU A 16 34.18 -20.56 -4.55
N PHE A 17 33.79 -20.33 -5.80
CA PHE A 17 32.63 -19.50 -6.11
C PHE A 17 31.39 -20.26 -5.61
N THR A 18 31.07 -20.11 -4.32
CA THR A 18 29.69 -20.34 -3.87
C THR A 18 28.86 -19.23 -4.48
N GLY A 19 28.15 -19.53 -5.56
CA GLY A 19 27.11 -18.65 -6.08
C GLY A 19 26.14 -18.35 -4.95
N LEU A 20 26.10 -17.09 -4.51
CA LEU A 20 25.00 -16.58 -3.70
C LEU A 20 23.76 -16.58 -4.59
N SER A 21 23.06 -17.70 -4.60
CA SER A 21 21.67 -17.73 -5.01
C SER A 21 20.92 -16.80 -4.05
N TYR A 22 20.56 -15.60 -4.51
CA TYR A 22 19.58 -14.77 -3.83
C TYR A 22 18.27 -15.55 -3.82
N GLY A 23 18.05 -16.33 -2.77
CA GLY A 23 16.77 -16.98 -2.53
C GLY A 23 15.73 -15.89 -2.31
N TYR A 24 14.71 -15.84 -3.16
CA TYR A 24 13.49 -15.12 -2.83
C TYR A 24 13.01 -15.65 -1.48
N SER A 25 12.98 -14.80 -0.46
CA SER A 25 12.48 -15.21 0.84
C SER A 25 11.01 -15.57 0.71
N GLN A 26 10.65 -16.79 1.11
CA GLN A 26 9.26 -17.25 1.05
C GLN A 26 8.41 -16.42 2.01
N SER A 27 7.18 -16.11 1.60
CA SER A 27 6.28 -15.39 2.49
C SER A 27 5.96 -16.21 3.74
N LEU A 28 5.86 -15.53 4.89
CA LEU A 28 5.40 -16.10 6.15
C LEU A 28 3.92 -16.52 6.10
N ILE A 29 3.12 -15.97 5.17
CA ILE A 29 1.71 -16.32 5.04
C ILE A 29 1.58 -17.71 4.41
N SER A 30 1.07 -18.67 5.19
CA SER A 30 1.02 -20.11 4.86
C SER A 30 0.21 -20.47 3.62
N ASN A 31 -0.86 -19.74 3.33
CA ASN A 31 -1.74 -19.93 2.16
C ASN A 31 -2.08 -18.56 1.56
N ALA A 32 -1.06 -17.86 1.07
CA ALA A 32 -1.20 -16.52 0.47
C ALA A 32 -2.21 -16.48 -0.69
N GLY A 33 -2.35 -17.60 -1.41
CA GLY A 33 -3.26 -17.73 -2.55
C GLY A 33 -4.73 -17.95 -2.20
N MET A 34 -5.07 -18.04 -0.91
CA MET A 34 -6.44 -18.29 -0.43
C MET A 34 -7.08 -19.51 -1.08
N ASP A 35 -6.28 -20.57 -1.26
CA ASP A 35 -6.77 -21.83 -1.82
C ASP A 35 -7.76 -22.44 -0.82
N ALA A 36 -8.95 -22.77 -1.34
CA ALA A 36 -10.05 -23.28 -0.53
C ALA A 36 -9.99 -24.81 -0.47
N LYS A 37 -10.28 -25.40 0.70
CA LYS A 37 -10.45 -26.86 0.81
C LYS A 37 -11.69 -27.37 0.10
N CYS A 38 -12.71 -26.52 0.02
CA CYS A 38 -13.92 -26.81 -0.71
C CYS A 38 -14.40 -25.54 -1.39
N ILE A 39 -15.02 -25.72 -2.55
CA ILE A 39 -15.52 -24.61 -3.37
C ILE A 39 -16.52 -23.79 -2.52
N PRO A 40 -16.37 -22.46 -2.42
CA PRO A 40 -17.37 -21.64 -1.74
C PRO A 40 -18.73 -21.81 -2.43
N THR A 41 -19.84 -21.63 -1.76
CA THR A 41 -21.20 -21.77 -2.34
C THR A 41 -22.06 -20.54 -2.09
N GLY A 42 -21.57 -19.60 -1.26
CA GLY A 42 -22.21 -18.32 -0.99
C GLY A 42 -21.24 -17.33 -0.35
N TYR A 43 -21.79 -16.27 0.23
CA TYR A 43 -21.07 -15.17 0.86
C TYR A 43 -20.48 -15.53 2.23
N GLY A 44 -19.46 -14.78 2.66
CA GLY A 44 -18.90 -14.89 4.01
C GLY A 44 -18.17 -16.20 4.30
N GLN A 45 -17.54 -16.79 3.28
CA GLN A 45 -16.96 -18.14 3.37
C GLN A 45 -15.42 -18.16 3.36
N ILE A 46 -14.75 -17.09 3.79
CA ILE A 46 -13.28 -17.05 3.88
C ILE A 46 -12.68 -18.20 4.69
N ILE A 47 -13.41 -18.67 5.71
CA ILE A 47 -13.01 -19.76 6.60
C ILE A 47 -12.82 -21.11 5.87
N LYS A 48 -13.30 -21.25 4.63
CA LYS A 48 -13.06 -22.44 3.79
C LYS A 48 -11.61 -22.60 3.33
N THR A 49 -10.77 -21.58 3.52
CA THR A 49 -9.32 -21.63 3.26
C THR A 49 -8.50 -22.22 4.42
N GLU A 50 -9.12 -22.36 5.61
CA GLU A 50 -8.52 -22.72 6.91
C GLU A 50 -7.46 -21.79 7.49
N SER A 51 -6.64 -21.15 6.65
CA SER A 51 -5.59 -20.22 7.06
C SER A 51 -6.07 -18.77 7.20
N TRP A 52 -7.24 -18.46 6.64
CA TRP A 52 -7.84 -17.13 6.69
C TRP A 52 -9.17 -17.14 7.44
N SER A 53 -9.39 -16.09 8.22
CA SER A 53 -10.58 -15.89 9.05
C SER A 53 -11.03 -14.44 9.08
N ASN A 54 -12.19 -14.19 9.71
CA ASN A 54 -12.63 -12.84 10.05
C ASN A 54 -11.97 -12.41 11.37
N ALA A 55 -11.37 -11.22 11.44
CA ALA A 55 -10.84 -10.69 12.70
C ALA A 55 -11.95 -10.12 13.61
N ASN A 56 -13.09 -9.78 13.01
CA ASN A 56 -14.25 -9.28 13.72
C ASN A 56 -15.53 -10.03 13.31
N GLY A 57 -16.71 -9.61 13.77
CA GLY A 57 -17.99 -10.26 13.41
C GLY A 57 -18.43 -10.09 11.95
N GLY A 58 -17.55 -9.55 11.10
CA GLY A 58 -17.72 -9.45 9.66
C GLY A 58 -17.76 -10.81 8.95
N THR A 59 -18.08 -10.76 7.66
CA THR A 59 -18.34 -11.90 6.78
C THR A 59 -17.53 -11.77 5.50
N VAL A 60 -16.20 -11.87 5.62
CA VAL A 60 -15.29 -11.77 4.48
C VAL A 60 -15.63 -12.84 3.43
N ASP A 61 -15.81 -12.36 2.21
CA ASP A 61 -16.13 -13.19 1.05
C ASP A 61 -14.87 -13.88 0.51
N LEU A 62 -15.05 -15.07 -0.05
CA LEU A 62 -14.02 -15.78 -0.82
C LEU A 62 -14.49 -15.89 -2.27
N TYR A 63 -13.66 -15.43 -3.21
CA TYR A 63 -13.86 -15.59 -4.64
C TYR A 63 -12.90 -16.64 -5.18
N ASP A 64 -13.45 -17.58 -5.96
CA ASP A 64 -12.74 -18.77 -6.39
C ASP A 64 -12.58 -18.81 -7.91
N LYS A 65 -11.36 -19.06 -8.36
CA LYS A 65 -10.99 -19.07 -9.80
C LYS A 65 -11.53 -20.29 -10.56
N THR A 66 -11.83 -21.38 -9.87
CA THR A 66 -12.34 -22.61 -10.48
C THR A 66 -13.82 -22.53 -10.80
N LYS A 67 -14.51 -21.50 -10.27
CA LYS A 67 -15.93 -21.27 -10.50
C LYS A 67 -16.21 -20.60 -11.84
N SER A 68 -17.25 -21.09 -12.51
CA SER A 68 -17.86 -20.41 -13.65
C SER A 68 -18.86 -19.35 -13.20
N SER A 69 -18.79 -18.16 -13.81
CA SER A 69 -19.78 -17.09 -13.64
C SER A 69 -21.20 -17.47 -14.11
N LYS A 70 -21.35 -18.53 -14.91
CA LYS A 70 -22.65 -19.04 -15.37
C LYS A 70 -23.41 -19.83 -14.31
N CYS A 71 -22.70 -20.61 -13.50
CA CYS A 71 -23.31 -21.54 -12.54
C CYS A 71 -23.10 -21.13 -11.08
N HIS A 72 -22.09 -20.30 -10.80
CA HIS A 72 -21.65 -19.96 -9.45
C HIS A 72 -21.41 -18.45 -9.29
N LYS A 73 -22.30 -17.66 -9.89
CA LYS A 73 -22.17 -16.21 -10.04
C LYS A 73 -21.81 -15.42 -8.78
N PRO A 74 -22.23 -15.73 -7.54
CA PRO A 74 -21.89 -14.83 -6.43
C PRO A 74 -20.39 -14.79 -6.11
N ASN A 75 -19.61 -15.84 -6.37
CA ASN A 75 -18.23 -15.95 -5.91
C ASN A 75 -17.25 -16.41 -7.00
N ALA A 76 -17.58 -16.18 -8.28
CA ALA A 76 -16.73 -16.56 -9.40
C ALA A 76 -15.70 -15.47 -9.73
N ILE A 77 -14.62 -15.86 -10.40
CA ILE A 77 -13.64 -14.94 -10.99
C ILE A 77 -13.74 -15.06 -12.52
N PRO A 78 -13.73 -13.96 -13.29
CA PRO A 78 -13.69 -12.56 -12.84
C PRO A 78 -15.06 -11.95 -12.51
N GLU A 79 -16.14 -12.46 -13.08
CA GLU A 79 -17.48 -11.88 -12.91
C GLU A 79 -18.18 -12.43 -11.67
N ASN A 80 -18.57 -11.54 -10.76
CA ASN A 80 -19.22 -11.87 -9.51
C ASN A 80 -20.33 -10.89 -9.10
N TYR A 81 -20.91 -11.07 -7.91
CA TYR A 81 -22.03 -10.23 -7.46
C TYR A 81 -21.65 -8.75 -7.32
N MET A 82 -20.40 -8.44 -6.98
CA MET A 82 -19.86 -7.10 -6.76
C MET A 82 -19.26 -6.44 -8.01
N GLY A 83 -19.12 -7.18 -9.12
CA GLY A 83 -18.61 -6.62 -10.37
C GLY A 83 -17.80 -7.61 -11.17
N TYR A 84 -16.83 -7.08 -11.91
CA TYR A 84 -15.89 -7.81 -12.73
C TYR A 84 -14.47 -7.47 -12.25
N GLN A 85 -13.76 -8.46 -11.73
CA GLN A 85 -12.37 -8.30 -11.30
C GLN A 85 -11.56 -9.52 -11.75
N PRO A 86 -10.69 -9.39 -12.76
CA PRO A 86 -9.69 -10.40 -13.06
C PRO A 86 -8.83 -10.68 -11.83
N ALA A 87 -8.42 -11.95 -11.68
CA ALA A 87 -7.39 -12.32 -10.73
C ALA A 87 -6.17 -11.41 -10.92
N SER A 88 -5.45 -11.17 -9.82
CA SER A 88 -4.17 -10.49 -9.87
C SER A 88 -3.17 -11.29 -10.73
N SER A 89 -1.96 -10.75 -10.90
CA SER A 89 -0.88 -11.39 -11.65
C SER A 89 -0.52 -12.82 -11.17
N SER A 90 -0.94 -13.23 -9.97
CA SER A 90 -0.72 -14.58 -9.44
C SER A 90 -1.73 -15.62 -9.95
N GLY A 91 -2.86 -15.21 -10.52
CA GLY A 91 -3.94 -16.12 -10.94
C GLY A 91 -4.57 -16.89 -9.76
N GLN A 92 -4.50 -16.34 -8.54
CA GLN A 92 -5.01 -16.95 -7.32
C GLN A 92 -6.44 -16.51 -6.98
N ASN A 93 -7.02 -17.14 -5.97
CA ASN A 93 -8.27 -16.70 -5.36
C ASN A 93 -8.06 -15.33 -4.67
N TYR A 94 -9.15 -14.63 -4.36
CA TYR A 94 -9.07 -13.39 -3.61
C TYR A 94 -10.24 -13.24 -2.64
N ALA A 95 -10.03 -12.44 -1.61
CA ALA A 95 -11.06 -12.11 -0.63
C ALA A 95 -11.85 -10.87 -1.06
N GLY A 96 -13.03 -10.68 -0.49
CA GLY A 96 -13.74 -9.41 -0.55
C GLY A 96 -14.20 -8.96 0.82
N ILE A 97 -14.06 -7.66 1.08
CA ILE A 97 -14.43 -7.03 2.35
C ILE A 97 -15.29 -5.79 2.10
N ILE A 98 -16.21 -5.54 3.02
CA ILE A 98 -16.80 -4.23 3.23
C ILE A 98 -15.87 -3.46 4.16
N ALA A 99 -15.00 -2.62 3.59
CA ALA A 99 -14.09 -1.78 4.34
C ALA A 99 -14.80 -0.64 5.09
N TYR A 100 -15.99 -0.26 4.62
CA TYR A 100 -16.84 0.72 5.28
C TYR A 100 -18.28 0.51 4.81
N TYR A 101 -19.24 0.62 5.72
CA TYR A 101 -20.64 0.71 5.38
C TYR A 101 -21.36 1.74 6.24
N ASP A 102 -22.08 2.63 5.55
CA ASP A 102 -22.99 3.59 6.14
C ASP A 102 -24.39 2.95 6.24
N ASP A 103 -24.81 2.62 7.46
CA ASP A 103 -26.10 1.98 7.71
C ASP A 103 -27.28 2.97 7.75
N GLY A 104 -27.03 4.28 7.61
CA GLY A 104 -28.05 5.32 7.64
C GLY A 104 -28.66 5.62 9.02
N ALA A 105 -28.15 5.06 10.12
CA ALA A 105 -28.73 5.22 11.45
C ALA A 105 -28.16 6.45 12.20
N ASN A 106 -28.99 7.39 12.69
CA ASN A 106 -28.56 8.60 13.41
C ASN A 106 -27.78 8.29 14.71
N ASN A 107 -26.58 8.87 14.89
CA ASN A 107 -25.74 8.77 16.08
C ASN A 107 -25.08 10.13 16.36
N THR A 108 -25.42 10.75 17.50
CA THR A 108 -25.11 12.17 17.80
C THR A 108 -23.75 12.40 18.50
N ALA A 109 -22.99 11.34 18.79
CA ALA A 109 -21.77 11.41 19.62
C ALA A 109 -20.54 12.03 18.92
N ASP A 110 -20.46 12.00 17.58
CA ASP A 110 -19.31 12.49 16.80
C ASP A 110 -19.61 13.83 16.06
N SER A 111 -20.73 14.48 16.38
CA SER A 111 -21.32 15.60 15.63
C SER A 111 -20.41 16.80 15.38
N ALA A 112 -19.57 17.16 16.35
CA ALA A 112 -18.66 18.30 16.22
C ALA A 112 -17.50 18.05 15.24
N LEU A 113 -16.97 16.82 15.17
CA LEU A 113 -15.94 16.43 14.21
C LEU A 113 -16.55 16.22 12.82
N ASN A 114 -17.71 15.56 12.74
CA ASN A 114 -18.42 15.34 11.50
C ASN A 114 -18.81 16.65 10.80
N ALA A 115 -19.32 17.64 11.56
CA ALA A 115 -19.65 18.96 11.03
C ALA A 115 -18.42 19.72 10.49
N ARG A 116 -17.26 19.58 11.14
CA ARG A 116 -15.98 20.15 10.65
C ARG A 116 -15.49 19.50 9.36
N LEU A 117 -15.89 18.25 9.10
CA LEU A 117 -15.48 17.46 7.95
C LEU A 117 -16.56 17.35 6.85
N GLY A 118 -17.71 18.04 7.01
CA GLY A 118 -18.84 17.96 6.07
C GLY A 118 -19.54 16.59 6.03
N LEU A 119 -19.37 15.77 7.08
CA LEU A 119 -19.96 14.44 7.23
C LEU A 119 -21.31 14.55 7.94
N LYS A 120 -22.29 13.72 7.54
CA LYS A 120 -23.60 13.63 8.23
C LYS A 120 -23.49 12.73 9.46
N ASP A 121 -24.32 13.00 10.48
CA ASP A 121 -24.36 12.23 11.72
C ASP A 121 -25.14 10.93 11.58
N GLY A 122 -24.50 9.84 11.97
CA GLY A 122 -24.95 8.46 11.98
C GLY A 122 -23.78 7.57 12.40
N TYR A 123 -23.88 6.34 12.86
CA TYR A 123 -24.01 5.15 12.01
C TYR A 123 -23.52 3.95 12.87
N LYS A 124 -24.01 2.72 12.69
CA LYS A 124 -23.19 1.55 13.08
C LYS A 124 -21.98 1.51 12.15
N LYS A 125 -20.81 1.68 12.75
CA LYS A 125 -19.52 1.80 12.07
C LYS A 125 -19.04 0.44 11.53
N TYR A 126 -19.72 -0.11 10.54
CA TYR A 126 -19.46 -1.46 10.02
C TYR A 126 -18.20 -1.50 9.15
N SER A 127 -17.30 -2.44 9.46
CA SER A 127 -16.10 -2.77 8.68
C SER A 127 -15.80 -4.27 8.83
N GLU A 128 -15.25 -4.88 7.80
CA GLU A 128 -14.78 -6.27 7.83
C GLU A 128 -13.26 -6.30 7.73
N TYR A 129 -12.67 -7.31 8.39
CA TYR A 129 -11.23 -7.50 8.42
C TYR A 129 -10.87 -8.94 8.10
N LEU A 130 -10.08 -9.10 7.04
CA LEU A 130 -9.47 -10.36 6.65
C LEU A 130 -8.26 -10.62 7.54
N GLN A 131 -8.17 -11.78 8.16
CA GLN A 131 -7.04 -12.16 9.01
C GLN A 131 -6.38 -13.43 8.49
N GLY A 132 -5.05 -13.41 8.39
CA GLY A 132 -4.23 -14.55 8.02
C GLY A 132 -3.25 -14.89 9.14
N GLU A 133 -2.89 -16.17 9.23
CA GLU A 133 -1.88 -16.68 10.16
C GLU A 133 -0.55 -16.98 9.45
N PHE A 134 0.54 -16.62 10.11
CA PHE A 134 1.89 -16.93 9.66
C PHE A 134 2.28 -18.36 10.04
N ALA A 135 3.04 -19.00 9.16
CA ALA A 135 3.63 -20.32 9.45
C ALA A 135 4.54 -20.26 10.68
N GLU A 136 5.32 -19.18 10.79
CA GLU A 136 6.24 -18.92 11.89
C GLU A 136 6.08 -17.47 12.39
N PRO A 137 6.25 -17.22 13.69
CA PRO A 137 6.21 -15.85 14.21
C PRO A 137 7.38 -15.02 13.67
N MET A 138 7.16 -13.71 13.57
CA MET A 138 8.23 -12.77 13.24
C MET A 138 9.30 -12.75 14.33
N ILE A 139 10.54 -12.59 13.90
CA ILE A 139 11.72 -12.50 14.77
C ILE A 139 11.99 -11.03 15.10
N ALA A 140 12.07 -10.73 16.39
CA ALA A 140 12.38 -9.39 16.91
C ALA A 140 13.61 -8.77 16.22
N GLY A 141 13.49 -7.49 15.86
CA GLY A 141 14.56 -6.71 15.23
C GLY A 141 14.81 -7.01 13.75
N LYS A 142 14.15 -8.01 13.16
CA LYS A 142 14.20 -8.22 11.69
C LYS A 142 13.20 -7.32 10.99
N THR A 143 13.58 -6.81 9.83
CA THR A 143 12.68 -6.09 8.94
C THR A 143 11.91 -7.07 8.06
N TYR A 144 10.62 -6.82 7.89
CA TYR A 144 9.74 -7.53 6.98
C TYR A 144 9.10 -6.54 6.02
N GLN A 145 8.98 -6.94 4.76
CA GLN A 145 8.10 -6.26 3.83
C GLN A 145 6.71 -6.91 3.94
N VAL A 146 5.71 -6.09 4.24
CA VAL A 146 4.30 -6.46 4.19
C VAL A 146 3.75 -5.92 2.88
N SER A 147 2.98 -6.71 2.16
CA SER A 147 2.29 -6.26 0.94
C SER A 147 0.98 -7.00 0.74
N PHE A 148 0.05 -6.35 0.04
CA PHE A 148 -1.19 -6.93 -0.46
C PHE A 148 -1.74 -6.05 -1.57
N LYS A 149 -2.58 -6.60 -2.43
CA LYS A 149 -3.25 -5.85 -3.50
C LYS A 149 -4.70 -5.60 -3.14
N VAL A 150 -5.18 -4.42 -3.51
CA VAL A 150 -6.58 -4.04 -3.36
C VAL A 150 -7.16 -3.54 -4.68
N SER A 151 -8.43 -3.79 -4.90
CA SER A 151 -9.20 -3.17 -5.99
C SER A 151 -10.60 -2.83 -5.49
N LEU A 152 -11.10 -1.66 -5.82
CA LEU A 152 -12.45 -1.28 -5.48
C LEU A 152 -13.44 -2.04 -6.37
N ALA A 153 -14.45 -2.69 -5.82
CA ALA A 153 -15.43 -3.37 -6.65
C ALA A 153 -16.22 -2.39 -7.53
N ASN A 154 -16.56 -2.77 -8.76
CA ASN A 154 -17.27 -1.87 -9.70
C ASN A 154 -18.63 -1.42 -9.16
N LYS A 155 -19.30 -2.25 -8.34
CA LYS A 155 -20.57 -1.92 -7.69
C LYS A 155 -20.41 -1.31 -6.30
N SER A 156 -19.19 -0.96 -5.89
CA SER A 156 -18.98 -0.18 -4.67
C SER A 156 -19.50 1.24 -4.86
N GLY A 157 -20.21 1.78 -3.88
CA GLY A 157 -20.69 3.17 -3.90
C GLY A 157 -19.79 4.14 -3.17
N ARG A 158 -18.87 3.64 -2.35
CA ARG A 158 -17.89 4.42 -1.61
C ARG A 158 -16.48 3.89 -1.83
N ALA A 159 -15.50 4.75 -1.57
CA ALA A 159 -14.08 4.45 -1.47
C ALA A 159 -13.52 5.08 -0.19
N VAL A 160 -12.46 4.51 0.37
CA VAL A 160 -11.92 4.91 1.68
C VAL A 160 -10.42 5.12 1.65
N SER A 161 -9.94 5.94 2.60
CA SER A 161 -8.54 6.30 2.80
C SER A 161 -7.94 5.69 4.06
N CYS A 162 -8.17 4.39 4.29
CA CYS A 162 -7.86 3.77 5.58
C CYS A 162 -7.47 2.30 5.48
N LEU A 163 -7.35 1.78 4.25
CA LEU A 163 -6.95 0.39 4.07
C LEU A 163 -5.55 0.20 4.62
N GLY A 164 -5.31 -0.89 5.34
CA GLY A 164 -4.07 -1.09 6.07
C GLY A 164 -3.91 -2.52 6.55
N ALA A 165 -2.82 -2.76 7.26
CA ALA A 165 -2.49 -4.03 7.89
C ALA A 165 -2.06 -3.82 9.35
N LEU A 166 -2.62 -4.66 10.21
CA LEU A 166 -2.26 -4.82 11.61
C LEU A 166 -1.51 -6.15 11.77
N LEU A 167 -0.38 -6.13 12.46
CA LEU A 167 0.47 -7.27 12.80
C LEU A 167 0.41 -7.52 14.30
N THR A 168 0.10 -8.75 14.71
CA THR A 168 -0.07 -9.08 16.13
C THR A 168 0.47 -10.47 16.45
N ALA A 169 0.96 -10.64 17.69
CA ALA A 169 1.37 -11.95 18.19
C ALA A 169 0.18 -12.89 18.43
N ASN A 170 -0.94 -12.33 18.89
CA ASN A 170 -2.16 -13.07 19.16
C ASN A 170 -3.22 -12.79 18.09
N LYS A 171 -4.10 -13.77 17.88
CA LYS A 171 -5.25 -13.65 17.01
C LYS A 171 -6.17 -12.52 17.49
N VAL A 172 -6.62 -11.66 16.58
CA VAL A 172 -7.62 -10.62 16.89
C VAL A 172 -9.01 -11.20 16.71
N GLU A 173 -9.85 -11.13 17.75
CA GLU A 173 -11.23 -11.62 17.73
C GLU A 173 -12.18 -10.59 18.36
N GLN A 174 -12.84 -9.78 17.53
CA GLN A 174 -13.87 -8.84 17.97
C GLN A 174 -15.26 -9.34 17.59
N LYS A 175 -16.17 -9.52 18.55
CA LYS A 175 -17.53 -10.02 18.24
C LYS A 175 -18.39 -9.04 17.43
N SER A 176 -18.13 -7.74 17.54
CA SER A 176 -18.86 -6.71 16.79
C SER A 176 -18.26 -6.49 15.41
N ASN A 177 -19.05 -5.92 14.51
CA ASN A 177 -18.64 -5.62 13.15
C ASN A 177 -18.07 -4.19 13.06
N SER A 178 -17.72 -3.60 14.20
CA SER A 178 -17.17 -2.25 14.26
C SER A 178 -15.74 -2.21 13.74
N PHE A 179 -15.24 -1.01 13.43
CA PHE A 179 -13.80 -0.80 13.25
C PHE A 179 -13.02 -1.37 14.45
N LEU A 180 -11.93 -2.06 14.14
CA LEU A 180 -10.92 -2.43 15.12
C LEU A 180 -10.29 -1.16 15.69
N THR A 181 -9.95 -1.21 16.98
CA THR A 181 -9.33 -0.09 17.71
C THR A 181 -7.82 -0.23 17.84
N GLN A 182 -7.27 -1.40 17.49
CA GLN A 182 -5.83 -1.62 17.45
C GLN A 182 -5.19 -0.74 16.38
N LYS A 183 -4.03 -0.15 16.72
CA LYS A 183 -3.23 0.67 15.80
C LYS A 183 -2.59 -0.23 14.74
N PRO A 184 -2.89 -0.06 13.45
CA PRO A 184 -2.20 -0.80 12.39
C PRO A 184 -0.75 -0.34 12.28
N GLN A 185 0.12 -1.23 11.83
CA GLN A 185 1.52 -0.91 11.52
C GLN A 185 1.66 -0.26 10.13
N PHE A 186 0.63 -0.39 9.30
CA PHE A 186 0.61 0.14 7.95
C PHE A 186 -0.80 0.58 7.58
N ILE A 187 -0.97 1.82 7.12
CA ILE A 187 -2.26 2.35 6.67
C ILE A 187 -2.06 3.30 5.48
N SER A 188 -2.95 3.23 4.49
CA SER A 188 -3.02 4.21 3.41
C SER A 188 -3.98 5.31 3.79
N HIS A 189 -3.53 6.57 3.79
CA HIS A 189 -4.39 7.75 3.88
C HIS A 189 -4.82 8.30 2.51
N ARG A 190 -4.57 7.56 1.42
CA ARG A 190 -5.09 7.86 0.09
C ARG A 190 -6.40 7.14 -0.14
N VAL A 191 -7.38 7.83 -0.73
CA VAL A 191 -8.62 7.20 -1.21
C VAL A 191 -8.30 6.28 -2.39
N ILE A 192 -8.39 4.97 -2.17
CA ILE A 192 -8.17 3.98 -3.24
C ILE A 192 -9.50 3.77 -3.97
N SER A 193 -9.59 4.23 -5.22
CA SER A 193 -10.84 4.20 -6.01
C SER A 193 -10.74 3.55 -7.38
N ASP A 194 -9.59 2.92 -7.70
CA ASP A 194 -9.45 2.15 -8.94
C ASP A 194 -10.32 0.89 -8.86
N THR A 195 -11.10 0.65 -9.93
CA THR A 195 -12.02 -0.49 -10.05
C THR A 195 -11.64 -1.47 -11.15
N SER A 196 -10.54 -1.20 -11.84
CA SER A 196 -10.07 -1.98 -13.00
C SER A 196 -8.70 -2.60 -12.71
N ASN A 197 -7.81 -1.84 -12.07
CA ASN A 197 -6.45 -2.26 -11.77
C ASN A 197 -6.30 -2.55 -10.28
N TRP A 198 -5.51 -3.58 -9.99
CA TRP A 198 -5.03 -3.83 -8.65
C TRP A 198 -4.03 -2.76 -8.22
N VAL A 199 -4.28 -2.15 -7.07
CA VAL A 199 -3.36 -1.24 -6.40
C VAL A 199 -2.56 -2.06 -5.38
N THR A 200 -1.24 -2.13 -5.56
CA THR A 200 -0.36 -2.76 -4.57
C THR A 200 -0.16 -1.82 -3.40
N MET A 201 -0.49 -2.31 -2.21
CA MET A 201 -0.17 -1.70 -0.94
C MET A 201 1.02 -2.44 -0.32
N TYR A 202 2.00 -1.71 0.20
CA TYR A 202 3.14 -2.31 0.87
C TYR A 202 3.77 -1.36 1.89
N GLY A 203 4.39 -1.94 2.91
CA GLY A 203 5.11 -1.25 3.97
C GLY A 203 6.24 -2.09 4.52
N ALA A 204 7.21 -1.46 5.16
CA ALA A 204 8.27 -2.16 5.89
C ALA A 204 7.97 -2.09 7.39
N TYR A 205 8.24 -3.18 8.10
CA TYR A 205 8.03 -3.28 9.53
C TYR A 205 9.23 -3.93 10.20
N ILE A 206 9.79 -3.26 11.20
CA ILE A 206 10.78 -3.86 12.10
C ILE A 206 9.99 -4.58 13.18
N ALA A 207 10.06 -5.91 13.19
CA ALA A 207 9.29 -6.71 14.13
C ALA A 207 9.70 -6.47 15.57
N GLU A 208 8.73 -6.35 16.46
CA GLU A 208 8.94 -6.41 17.91
C GLU A 208 9.22 -7.86 18.34
N GLY A 209 8.72 -8.83 17.58
CA GLY A 209 8.92 -10.25 17.77
C GLY A 209 7.66 -10.95 18.28
N GLY A 210 7.41 -12.15 17.78
CA GLY A 210 6.26 -12.97 18.16
C GLY A 210 5.01 -12.73 17.31
N GLU A 211 4.99 -11.70 16.45
CA GLU A 211 3.87 -11.43 15.55
C GLU A 211 3.60 -12.63 14.66
N LYS A 212 2.38 -13.17 14.73
CA LYS A 212 1.98 -14.40 14.03
C LYS A 212 0.74 -14.20 13.15
N PHE A 213 0.14 -13.02 13.20
CA PHE A 213 -1.08 -12.71 12.46
C PHE A 213 -0.95 -11.40 11.69
N ILE A 214 -1.54 -11.37 10.50
CA ILE A 214 -1.84 -10.16 9.74
C ILE A 214 -3.35 -9.96 9.69
N THR A 215 -3.81 -8.75 9.93
CA THR A 215 -5.22 -8.36 9.80
C THR A 215 -5.33 -7.19 8.82
N ILE A 216 -6.02 -7.38 7.71
CA ILE A 216 -6.16 -6.43 6.60
C ILE A 216 -7.59 -5.89 6.58
N GLY A 217 -7.73 -4.57 6.53
CA GLY A 217 -9.03 -3.90 6.47
C GLY A 217 -8.88 -2.39 6.56
N CYS A 218 -9.98 -1.68 6.83
CA CYS A 218 -9.94 -0.23 7.04
C CYS A 218 -9.72 0.10 8.51
N PHE A 219 -8.74 0.91 8.89
CA PHE A 219 -8.49 1.31 10.28
C PHE A 219 -8.76 2.81 10.46
N LYS A 220 -9.37 3.19 11.59
CA LYS A 220 -9.53 4.62 11.90
C LYS A 220 -8.36 5.10 12.74
N ASP A 221 -7.68 6.12 12.27
CA ASP A 221 -6.69 6.89 13.02
C ASP A 221 -7.03 8.38 12.98
N GLU A 222 -6.18 9.22 13.57
CA GLU A 222 -6.37 10.67 13.62
C GLU A 222 -6.34 11.32 12.22
N MET A 223 -5.73 10.64 11.25
CA MET A 223 -5.60 11.05 9.85
C MET A 223 -6.67 10.41 8.95
N PHE A 224 -7.64 9.70 9.52
CA PHE A 224 -8.80 9.17 8.82
C PHE A 224 -9.64 10.33 8.27
N THR A 225 -9.39 10.67 7.02
CA THR A 225 -9.83 11.94 6.45
C THR A 225 -10.90 11.79 5.38
N ALA A 226 -11.01 10.64 4.70
CA ALA A 226 -11.85 10.57 3.51
C ALA A 226 -12.62 9.25 3.31
N VAL A 227 -13.95 9.39 3.26
CA VAL A 227 -14.86 8.47 2.59
C VAL A 227 -15.42 9.20 1.37
N LYS A 228 -15.12 8.70 0.18
CA LYS A 228 -15.51 9.32 -1.09
C LYS A 228 -16.64 8.53 -1.75
N THR A 229 -17.70 9.21 -2.18
CA THR A 229 -18.72 8.59 -3.05
C THR A 229 -18.15 8.35 -4.45
N VAL A 230 -18.38 7.17 -5.01
CA VAL A 230 -17.90 6.78 -6.34
C VAL A 230 -19.04 6.23 -7.21
N GLY A 231 -19.00 6.52 -8.52
CA GLY A 231 -19.95 5.99 -9.51
C GLY A 231 -21.39 6.56 -9.44
N PRO A 232 -22.28 6.16 -10.37
CA PRO A 232 -23.69 6.49 -10.27
C PRO A 232 -24.32 5.76 -9.06
N MET A 233 -25.29 6.40 -8.39
CA MET A 233 -26.02 5.78 -7.26
C MET A 233 -26.66 4.46 -7.71
N GLN A 234 -26.03 3.33 -7.34
CA GLN A 234 -26.66 2.01 -7.37
C GLN A 234 -27.40 1.76 -6.05
N MET A 235 -28.30 0.75 -6.02
CA MET A 235 -29.24 0.46 -4.91
C MET A 235 -28.63 0.41 -3.50
N ASP A 236 -27.33 0.14 -3.35
CA ASP A 236 -26.63 0.25 -2.06
C ASP A 236 -25.32 1.04 -2.18
N SER A 237 -25.42 2.31 -2.55
CA SER A 237 -24.28 3.22 -2.71
C SER A 237 -23.54 3.56 -1.40
N ARG A 238 -23.81 2.84 -0.31
CA ARG A 238 -23.36 3.15 1.05
C ARG A 238 -22.17 2.30 1.50
N LYS A 239 -21.82 1.27 0.74
CA LYS A 239 -20.66 0.39 1.00
C LYS A 239 -19.43 0.84 0.23
N ALA A 240 -18.28 0.76 0.89
CA ALA A 240 -16.98 0.68 0.28
C ALA A 240 -16.52 -0.78 0.29
N TYR A 241 -16.61 -1.45 -0.86
CA TYR A 241 -16.28 -2.86 -0.99
C TYR A 241 -15.01 -3.05 -1.81
N TYR A 242 -14.06 -3.77 -1.25
CA TYR A 242 -12.75 -4.02 -1.86
C TYR A 242 -12.50 -5.50 -2.01
N TYR A 243 -11.88 -5.86 -3.13
CA TYR A 243 -11.21 -7.14 -3.28
C TYR A 243 -9.78 -7.04 -2.71
N ILE A 244 -9.30 -8.11 -2.07
CA ILE A 244 -7.95 -8.22 -1.51
C ILE A 244 -7.27 -9.49 -2.03
N ALA A 245 -6.06 -9.35 -2.59
CA ALA A 245 -5.28 -10.45 -3.15
C ALA A 245 -3.79 -10.31 -2.83
N ASP A 246 -3.01 -11.35 -3.14
CA ASP A 246 -1.54 -11.35 -3.11
C ASP A 246 -0.95 -10.82 -1.78
N ALA A 247 -1.58 -11.15 -0.66
CA ALA A 247 -1.03 -10.79 0.65
C ALA A 247 0.26 -11.56 0.88
N ALA A 248 1.34 -10.85 1.19
CA ALA A 248 2.65 -11.41 1.47
C ALA A 248 3.34 -10.64 2.58
N VAL A 249 3.94 -11.39 3.49
CA VAL A 249 4.90 -10.92 4.48
C VAL A 249 6.21 -11.64 4.24
N THR A 250 7.27 -10.94 3.89
CA THR A 250 8.56 -11.55 3.55
C THR A 250 9.69 -10.91 4.36
N PRO A 251 10.63 -11.68 4.93
CA PRO A 251 11.87 -11.13 5.45
C PRO A 251 12.51 -10.21 4.43
N TYR A 252 12.83 -9.00 4.85
CA TYR A 252 13.44 -7.98 4.02
C TYR A 252 14.83 -7.66 4.60
N ILE A 253 15.86 -7.84 3.77
CA ILE A 253 17.22 -7.47 4.16
C ILE A 253 17.39 -6.01 3.77
N ALA A 254 17.47 -5.16 4.78
CA ALA A 254 17.65 -3.75 4.52
C ALA A 254 19.02 -3.47 3.86
N LYS A 255 19.04 -2.77 2.73
CA LYS A 255 20.21 -2.13 2.10
C LYS A 255 20.34 -0.69 2.64
N PRO A 256 21.25 -0.43 3.59
CA PRO A 256 21.28 0.83 4.34
C PRO A 256 21.33 2.12 3.50
N ASP A 257 21.89 2.07 2.30
CA ASP A 257 22.07 3.25 1.44
C ASP A 257 20.89 3.55 0.49
N LEU A 258 20.02 2.57 0.23
CA LEU A 258 18.80 2.73 -0.58
C LEU A 258 17.53 2.78 0.29
N ASP A 259 17.63 2.37 1.55
CA ASP A 259 16.45 1.93 2.29
C ASP A 259 15.75 3.00 3.11
N ALA A 260 16.43 4.13 3.35
CA ALA A 260 15.78 5.33 3.84
C ALA A 260 14.87 5.98 2.77
N ILE A 261 15.00 5.58 1.51
CA ILE A 261 14.37 6.23 0.35
C ILE A 261 13.22 5.38 -0.24
N VAL A 262 13.27 4.06 -0.09
CA VAL A 262 12.39 3.14 -0.85
C VAL A 262 11.42 2.32 0.02
N PHE A 263 11.65 2.18 1.33
CA PHE A 263 10.92 1.21 2.16
C PHE A 263 9.93 1.83 3.15
N GLY A 264 8.76 2.18 2.62
CA GLY A 264 7.47 1.87 3.24
C GLY A 264 7.24 2.26 4.70
N VAL A 265 7.75 3.40 5.13
CA VAL A 265 7.14 4.19 6.21
C VAL A 265 5.90 4.91 5.65
N ASP A 266 4.87 5.16 6.47
CA ASP A 266 3.56 5.73 6.06
C ASP A 266 3.69 6.89 5.04
N TYR A 267 3.63 6.56 3.74
CA TYR A 267 3.67 7.54 2.67
C TYR A 267 2.25 8.01 2.37
N VAL A 268 1.82 9.06 3.07
CA VAL A 268 0.64 9.83 2.64
C VAL A 268 1.07 10.70 1.48
N GLU A 269 0.65 10.39 0.25
CA GLU A 269 0.85 11.31 -0.87
C GLU A 269 0.06 12.59 -0.59
N LEU A 270 0.80 13.65 -0.29
CA LEU A 270 0.28 14.98 -0.03
C LEU A 270 -0.05 15.71 -1.34
N MET A 271 0.68 15.40 -2.42
CA MET A 271 0.52 16.07 -3.71
C MET A 271 1.16 15.29 -4.86
N ASP A 272 0.56 15.40 -6.05
CA ASP A 272 1.14 14.98 -7.33
C ASP A 272 1.14 16.16 -8.32
N LEU A 273 2.33 16.54 -8.76
CA LEU A 273 2.56 17.67 -9.65
C LEU A 273 3.09 17.20 -11.01
N ARG A 274 2.52 17.71 -12.11
CA ARG A 274 2.95 17.35 -13.47
C ARG A 274 3.87 18.38 -14.09
N PHE A 275 4.88 17.90 -14.82
CA PHE A 275 5.87 18.73 -15.50
C PHE A 275 5.76 18.67 -17.03
N GLU A 276 6.17 19.76 -17.67
CA GLU A 276 6.34 19.78 -19.12
C GLU A 276 7.57 18.98 -19.55
N LEU A 277 7.61 18.64 -20.85
CA LEU A 277 8.71 17.89 -21.44
C LEU A 277 10.05 18.62 -21.19
N ALA A 278 11.07 17.88 -20.77
CA ALA A 278 12.41 18.39 -20.50
C ALA A 278 12.49 19.58 -19.50
N SER A 279 11.44 19.82 -18.71
CA SER A 279 11.38 20.95 -17.78
C SER A 279 11.33 20.50 -16.32
N ALA A 280 11.97 21.28 -15.45
CA ALA A 280 11.86 21.23 -13.98
C ALA A 280 11.15 22.46 -13.40
N SER A 281 10.59 23.34 -14.23
CA SER A 281 9.82 24.50 -13.76
C SER A 281 8.45 24.07 -13.27
N ILE A 282 8.06 24.54 -12.08
CA ILE A 282 6.72 24.33 -11.52
C ILE A 282 5.74 25.20 -12.30
N ASP A 283 4.69 24.57 -12.82
CA ASP A 283 3.57 25.28 -13.45
C ASP A 283 2.82 26.11 -12.39
N PRO A 284 2.61 27.42 -12.61
CA PRO A 284 1.98 28.31 -11.63
C PRO A 284 0.63 27.83 -11.07
N LYS A 285 -0.11 26.99 -11.81
CA LYS A 285 -1.38 26.42 -11.31
C LYS A 285 -1.23 25.61 -10.03
N TYR A 286 -0.04 25.07 -9.75
CA TYR A 286 0.23 24.27 -8.56
C TYR A 286 0.58 25.10 -7.32
N TYR A 287 0.81 26.41 -7.46
CA TYR A 287 1.28 27.21 -6.32
C TYR A 287 0.26 27.32 -5.18
N ASN A 288 -1.05 27.33 -5.48
CA ASN A 288 -2.07 27.36 -4.43
C ASN A 288 -2.06 26.07 -3.59
N GLU A 289 -2.09 24.92 -4.25
CA GLU A 289 -2.04 23.61 -3.59
C GLU A 289 -0.71 23.39 -2.86
N LEU A 290 0.42 23.81 -3.44
CA LEU A 290 1.73 23.79 -2.74
C LEU A 290 1.75 24.69 -1.49
N ASN A 291 1.01 25.81 -1.49
CA ASN A 291 0.90 26.66 -0.30
C ASN A 291 0.09 25.96 0.81
N GLU A 292 -0.98 25.23 0.45
CA GLU A 292 -1.78 24.45 1.39
C GLU A 292 -0.94 23.31 2.00
N VAL A 293 -0.21 22.57 1.17
CA VAL A 293 0.74 21.53 1.59
C VAL A 293 1.81 22.11 2.52
N ALA A 294 2.43 23.24 2.15
CA ALA A 294 3.43 23.90 3.01
C ALA A 294 2.83 24.38 4.34
N SER A 295 1.60 24.90 4.34
CA SER A 295 0.90 25.30 5.56
C SER A 295 0.65 24.12 6.49
N TRP A 296 0.27 22.97 5.93
CA TRP A 296 0.13 21.72 6.69
C TRP A 296 1.48 21.27 7.25
N MET A 297 2.53 21.20 6.42
CA MET A 297 3.87 20.79 6.85
C MET A 297 4.42 21.64 8.00
N ASN A 298 4.16 22.95 7.96
CA ASN A 298 4.56 23.88 9.03
C ASN A 298 3.82 23.66 10.35
N LYS A 299 2.63 23.06 10.33
CA LYS A 299 1.88 22.65 11.55
C LYS A 299 2.35 21.30 12.10
N HIS A 300 3.11 20.54 11.31
CA HIS A 300 3.65 19.22 11.64
C HIS A 300 5.19 19.17 11.52
N PRO A 301 5.92 20.02 12.28
CA PRO A 301 7.38 20.14 12.19
C PRO A 301 8.15 18.91 12.69
N GLU A 302 7.48 17.98 13.37
CA GLU A 302 8.00 16.68 13.81
C GLU A 302 8.10 15.67 12.67
N MET A 303 7.37 15.89 11.58
CA MET A 303 7.30 14.98 10.45
C MET A 303 8.37 15.29 9.41
N THR A 304 8.82 14.24 8.74
CA THR A 304 9.68 14.34 7.56
C THR A 304 8.83 14.09 6.31
N TYR A 305 9.32 14.51 5.15
CA TYR A 305 8.62 14.41 3.89
C TYR A 305 9.58 13.98 2.79
N PHE A 306 9.09 13.14 1.90
CA PHE A 306 9.82 12.65 0.75
C PHE A 306 9.28 13.27 -0.53
N VAL A 307 10.16 13.86 -1.35
CA VAL A 307 9.81 14.54 -2.60
C VAL A 307 10.47 13.76 -3.73
N ALA A 308 9.67 12.94 -4.41
CA ALA A 308 10.13 12.00 -5.43
C ALA A 308 9.91 12.57 -6.84
N GLY A 309 10.96 12.71 -7.63
CA GLY A 309 10.88 13.17 -9.02
C GLY A 309 10.92 12.04 -10.04
N TYR A 310 10.14 12.15 -11.11
CA TYR A 310 10.05 11.17 -12.20
C TYR A 310 10.02 11.84 -13.58
N THR A 311 10.36 11.07 -14.60
CA THR A 311 10.31 11.42 -16.02
C THR A 311 9.44 10.45 -16.82
N ASP A 312 9.19 10.78 -18.08
CA ASP A 312 8.66 9.79 -19.02
C ASP A 312 9.81 9.00 -19.66
N GLN A 313 9.51 7.99 -20.46
CA GLN A 313 10.50 7.04 -20.96
C GLN A 313 11.13 7.49 -22.28
N THR A 314 11.05 8.78 -22.64
CA THR A 314 11.56 9.26 -23.94
C THR A 314 13.04 9.59 -23.96
N GLY A 315 13.62 9.98 -22.82
CA GLY A 315 15.05 10.26 -22.68
C GLY A 315 15.86 9.03 -22.30
N THR A 316 17.19 9.11 -22.45
CA THR A 316 18.13 8.14 -21.86
C THR A 316 18.27 8.39 -20.36
N ASP A 317 18.74 7.41 -19.60
CA ASP A 317 19.02 7.56 -18.15
C ASP A 317 19.94 8.77 -17.87
N ALA A 318 20.97 8.99 -18.69
CA ALA A 318 21.86 10.15 -18.60
C ALA A 318 21.16 11.53 -18.70
N ILE A 319 19.93 11.57 -19.22
CA ILE A 319 19.07 12.76 -19.31
C ILE A 319 18.00 12.71 -18.22
N ASN A 320 17.35 11.57 -18.05
CA ASN A 320 16.19 11.40 -17.19
C ASN A 320 16.55 11.46 -15.71
N ASP A 321 17.68 10.88 -15.31
CA ASP A 321 18.13 10.84 -13.92
C ASP A 321 18.37 12.26 -13.38
N PRO A 322 19.24 13.10 -13.99
CA PRO A 322 19.43 14.46 -13.52
C PRO A 322 18.16 15.32 -13.63
N LEU A 323 17.31 15.10 -14.65
CA LEU A 323 16.05 15.83 -14.79
C LEU A 323 15.06 15.52 -13.66
N SER A 324 14.95 14.24 -13.28
CA SER A 324 14.08 13.81 -12.19
C SER A 324 14.50 14.43 -10.84
N VAL A 325 15.82 14.46 -10.55
CA VAL A 325 16.39 15.13 -9.37
C VAL A 325 16.10 16.62 -9.40
N ASN A 326 16.29 17.28 -10.54
CA ASN A 326 16.02 18.71 -10.69
C ASN A 326 14.55 19.06 -10.40
N ARG A 327 13.60 18.22 -10.84
CA ARG A 327 12.17 18.41 -10.54
C ARG A 327 11.88 18.34 -9.05
N ALA A 328 12.40 17.32 -8.36
CA ALA A 328 12.25 17.18 -6.92
C ALA A 328 12.84 18.39 -6.18
N ASN A 329 14.03 18.84 -6.58
CA ASN A 329 14.70 20.01 -6.01
C ASN A 329 13.93 21.32 -6.25
N SER A 330 13.29 21.50 -7.40
CA SER A 330 12.44 22.67 -7.66
C SER A 330 11.26 22.74 -6.69
N VAL A 331 10.62 21.60 -6.41
CA VAL A 331 9.52 21.50 -5.43
C VAL A 331 10.03 21.75 -4.01
N LYS A 332 11.14 21.09 -3.61
CA LYS A 332 11.79 21.34 -2.31
C LYS A 332 12.11 22.82 -2.10
N LYS A 333 12.75 23.47 -3.08
CA LYS A 333 13.08 24.90 -3.03
C LYS A 333 11.84 25.78 -2.83
N TYR A 334 10.74 25.44 -3.50
CA TYR A 334 9.49 26.16 -3.30
C TYR A 334 8.94 25.98 -1.88
N LEU A 335 8.87 24.76 -1.36
CA LEU A 335 8.39 24.48 0.00
C LEU A 335 9.23 25.18 1.08
N VAL A 336 10.56 25.16 0.93
CA VAL A 336 11.48 25.90 1.82
C VAL A 336 11.20 27.40 1.77
N SER A 337 10.93 27.97 0.59
CA SER A 337 10.55 29.38 0.47
C SER A 337 9.23 29.73 1.17
N LYS A 338 8.40 28.73 1.51
CA LYS A 338 7.16 28.86 2.29
C LYS A 338 7.33 28.52 3.77
N GLY A 339 8.57 28.35 4.23
CA GLY A 339 8.90 28.17 5.65
C GLY A 339 9.03 26.72 6.10
N VAL A 340 8.85 25.73 5.21
CA VAL A 340 9.07 24.32 5.56
C VAL A 340 10.56 24.12 5.84
N LYS A 341 10.88 23.52 6.99
CA LYS A 341 12.28 23.26 7.38
C LYS A 341 12.94 22.34 6.34
N GLU A 342 14.07 22.77 5.79
CA GLU A 342 14.79 22.00 4.78
C GLU A 342 15.21 20.61 5.28
N SER A 343 15.55 20.49 6.57
CA SER A 343 15.90 19.23 7.23
C SER A 343 14.76 18.19 7.21
N ASN A 344 13.52 18.64 7.04
CA ASN A 344 12.35 17.76 6.99
C ASN A 344 12.04 17.33 5.55
N LEU A 345 12.79 17.79 4.54
CA LEU A 345 12.54 17.50 3.12
C LEU A 345 13.68 16.65 2.54
N VAL A 346 13.38 15.38 2.30
CA VAL A 346 14.24 14.44 1.57
C VAL A 346 13.81 14.43 0.11
N THR A 347 14.75 14.49 -0.82
CA THR A 347 14.49 14.53 -2.28
C THR A 347 15.25 13.41 -2.97
N GLU A 348 14.61 12.77 -3.94
CA GLU A 348 15.26 11.78 -4.81
C GLU A 348 14.72 11.88 -6.24
N GLY A 349 15.55 11.52 -7.22
CA GLY A 349 15.16 11.40 -8.62
C GLY A 349 15.14 9.94 -9.07
N PHE A 350 14.03 9.48 -9.60
CA PHE A 350 13.83 8.10 -10.03
C PHE A 350 13.97 7.88 -11.55
N GLY A 351 14.44 8.89 -12.29
CA GLY A 351 14.57 8.81 -13.73
C GLY A 351 13.25 8.47 -14.41
N SER A 352 13.25 7.53 -15.36
CA SER A 352 12.04 7.02 -16.04
C SER A 352 11.49 5.72 -15.45
N SER A 353 12.00 5.31 -14.28
CA SER A 353 11.49 4.15 -13.57
C SER A 353 10.08 4.42 -13.01
N ASN A 354 9.33 3.35 -12.72
CA ASN A 354 7.99 3.43 -12.12
C ASN A 354 6.98 4.30 -12.91
N PRO A 355 6.70 3.96 -14.19
CA PRO A 355 5.68 4.66 -14.95
C PRO A 355 4.29 4.37 -14.35
N ILE A 356 3.52 5.42 -14.06
CA ILE A 356 2.14 5.24 -13.58
C ILE A 356 1.19 4.82 -14.70
N VAL A 357 1.59 5.05 -15.95
CA VAL A 357 0.84 4.63 -17.13
C VAL A 357 1.79 4.05 -18.17
N ASP A 358 1.39 2.95 -18.79
CA ASP A 358 2.13 2.24 -19.84
C ASP A 358 2.02 2.97 -21.19
N LYS A 359 2.59 4.19 -21.22
CA LYS A 359 2.67 5.07 -22.39
C LYS A 359 3.96 5.88 -22.32
N THR A 360 4.92 5.55 -23.17
CA THR A 360 6.30 6.09 -23.18
C THR A 360 6.38 7.61 -23.09
N LYS A 361 5.48 8.35 -23.75
CA LYS A 361 5.51 9.83 -23.84
C LYS A 361 4.52 10.55 -22.90
N SER A 362 3.88 9.80 -22.00
CA SER A 362 2.78 10.33 -21.21
C SER A 362 3.23 11.42 -20.24
N ARG A 363 2.57 12.59 -20.30
CA ARG A 363 2.74 13.65 -19.30
C ARG A 363 2.46 13.19 -17.87
N ARG A 364 1.62 12.17 -17.70
CA ARG A 364 1.33 11.60 -16.37
C ARG A 364 2.60 11.03 -15.72
N ASN A 365 3.55 10.50 -16.49
CA ASN A 365 4.80 9.97 -15.93
C ASN A 365 5.80 11.08 -15.56
N ARG A 366 5.69 12.28 -16.16
CA ARG A 366 6.51 13.45 -15.82
C ARG A 366 5.95 14.13 -14.58
N ARG A 367 6.36 13.67 -13.40
CA ARG A 367 5.73 14.10 -12.14
C ARG A 367 6.71 14.28 -10.98
N VAL A 368 6.26 15.00 -9.96
CA VAL A 368 6.80 14.95 -8.61
C VAL A 368 5.68 14.53 -7.68
N GLU A 369 5.98 13.59 -6.79
CA GLU A 369 5.08 13.14 -5.74
C GLU A 369 5.68 13.56 -4.39
N ILE A 370 4.86 14.21 -3.56
CA ILE A 370 5.24 14.59 -2.20
C ILE A 370 4.57 13.61 -1.26
N TYR A 371 5.34 13.03 -0.35
CA TYR A 371 4.84 12.12 0.65
C TYR A 371 5.18 12.57 2.05
N LEU A 372 4.27 12.34 2.99
CA LEU A 372 4.63 12.25 4.39
C LEU A 372 5.59 11.08 4.60
N TYR A 373 6.65 11.29 5.37
CA TYR A 373 7.62 10.27 5.77
C TYR A 373 7.60 10.25 7.29
N SER A 374 6.74 9.42 7.88
CA SER A 374 6.80 9.16 9.31
C SER A 374 7.89 8.13 9.58
N ALA A 375 9.11 8.60 9.87
CA ALA A 375 9.97 7.79 10.71
C ALA A 375 9.25 7.72 12.05
N ASN A 376 8.49 6.65 12.30
CA ASN A 376 8.14 6.25 13.65
C ASN A 376 9.47 5.95 14.35
N THR A 377 10.16 6.99 14.81
CA THR A 377 11.20 6.88 15.80
C THR A 377 10.51 6.29 17.01
N VAL A 378 10.82 5.02 17.23
CA VAL A 378 10.92 4.38 18.55
C VAL A 378 11.10 5.47 19.59
N SER A 379 10.03 5.77 20.35
CA SER A 379 10.19 6.47 21.60
C SER A 379 11.06 5.57 22.46
N LYS A 380 12.36 5.89 22.54
CA LYS A 380 13.19 5.43 23.64
C LYS A 380 12.56 6.03 24.91
N SER A 381 11.83 5.20 25.66
CA SER A 381 11.64 5.37 27.09
C SER A 381 12.26 4.18 27.78
#